data_AF-A0A414LHS7-F1
#
_entry.id   AF-A0A414LHS7-F1
#
_cell.length_a   1.000
_cell.length_b   1.000
_cell.length_c   1.000
_cell.angle_alpha   90.00
_cell.angle_beta   90.00
_cell.angle_gamma   90.00
#
_symmetry.space_group_name_H-M   'P 1'
#
loop_
_entity.id
_entity.type
_entity.pdbx_description
1 polymer ?
#
loop_
_entity_poly.entity_id
_entity_poly.type
_entity_poly.pdbx_seq_one_letter_code
_entity_poly.pdbx_strand_id
1 'polypeptide(L)' 'MKQSSKKHELGTAALCCRLSRDDNMDSESNSIQNQRKILQKAAKDKGYTDTFFL' A
#
# COMPACT_ATOMS: atom_id res chain seq x y z
N MET A 1 1.81 -0.79 -34.25
CA MET A 1 2.78 -1.20 -33.20
C MET A 1 1.99 -1.67 -31.99
N LYS A 2 2.04 -2.97 -31.65
CA LYS A 2 1.46 -3.47 -30.40
C LYS A 2 2.44 -3.07 -29.28
N GLN A 3 2.13 -2.00 -28.54
CA GLN A 3 2.86 -1.69 -27.31
C GLN A 3 2.65 -2.87 -26.36
N SER A 4 3.66 -3.73 -26.25
CA SER A 4 3.72 -4.74 -25.21
C SER A 4 3.76 -3.99 -23.89
N SER A 5 2.67 -4.03 -23.13
CA SER A 5 2.58 -3.49 -21.78
C SER A 5 3.52 -4.28 -20.88
N LYS A 6 4.81 -3.95 -20.92
CA LYS A 6 5.80 -4.49 -20.00
C LYS A 6 5.40 -3.97 -18.63
N LYS A 7 4.79 -4.82 -17.81
CA LYS A 7 4.58 -4.53 -16.40
C LYS A 7 5.96 -4.27 -15.82
N HIS A 8 6.21 -3.04 -15.40
CA HIS A 8 7.44 -2.70 -14.70
C HIS A 8 7.33 -3.37 -13.33
N GLU A 9 8.02 -4.49 -13.16
CA GLU A 9 8.16 -5.15 -11.87
C GLU A 9 9.12 -4.29 -11.06
N LEU A 10 8.57 -3.49 -10.15
CA LEU A 10 9.36 -2.75 -9.17
C LEU A 10 9.77 -3.75 -8.07
N GLY A 11 10.98 -3.58 -7.52
CA GLY A 11 11.55 -4.46 -6.50
C GLY A 11 10.82 -4.39 -5.14
N THR A 12 11.56 -4.40 -4.04
CA THR A 12 10.96 -4.40 -2.70
C THR A 12 10.50 -3.02 -2.24
N ALA A 13 9.35 -2.94 -1.58
CA ALA A 13 8.86 -1.76 -0.89
C ALA A 13 8.58 -2.01 0.61
N ALA A 14 9.05 -1.11 1.45
CA ALA A 14 8.69 -1.06 2.87
C ALA A 14 7.46 -0.17 3.07
N LEU A 15 6.45 -0.67 3.77
CA LEU A 15 5.18 0.01 4.04
C LEU A 15 5.11 0.39 5.52
N CYS A 16 4.81 1.64 5.85
CA CYS A 16 4.67 2.09 7.23
C CYS A 16 3.23 2.55 7.48
N CYS A 17 2.60 2.02 8.54
CA CYS A 17 1.30 2.47 9.03
C CYS A 17 1.49 3.20 10.35
N ARG A 18 0.86 4.37 10.50
CA ARG A 18 0.89 5.13 11.74
C ARG A 18 -0.50 5.70 12.00
N LEU A 19 -0.95 5.58 13.25
CA LEU A 19 -2.07 6.37 13.74
C LEU A 19 -1.54 7.66 14.37
N SER A 20 -2.14 8.79 14.02
CA SER A 20 -2.12 9.95 14.91
C SER A 20 -2.90 9.57 16.18
N ARG A 21 -2.36 9.89 17.36
CA ARG A 21 -3.07 9.63 18.61
C ARG A 21 -4.37 10.45 18.62
N ASP A 22 -5.47 9.71 18.61
CA ASP A 22 -6.77 9.99 19.24
C ASP A 22 -7.37 11.39 19.02
N ASP A 23 -7.99 11.60 17.86
CA ASP A 23 -9.30 12.23 17.85
C ASP A 23 -10.27 11.16 17.33
N ASN A 24 -11.19 10.80 18.20
CA ASN A 24 -11.92 9.53 18.30
C ASN A 24 -12.96 9.32 17.17
N MET A 25 -12.53 9.43 15.91
CA MET A 25 -13.37 9.14 14.75
C MET A 25 -13.21 7.68 14.37
N ASP A 26 -14.17 6.84 14.76
CA ASP A 26 -14.27 5.44 14.36
C ASP A 26 -14.66 5.34 12.86
N SER A 27 -13.76 5.76 11.97
CA SER A 27 -13.90 5.60 10.53
C SER A 27 -13.03 4.43 10.07
N GLU A 28 -13.47 3.69 9.05
CA GLU A 28 -12.75 2.52 8.52
C GLU A 28 -11.26 2.83 8.20
N SER A 29 -10.95 4.05 7.75
CA SER A 29 -9.58 4.55 7.50
C SER A 29 -8.68 4.69 8.75
N ASN A 30 -9.26 4.73 9.95
CA ASN A 30 -8.55 4.87 11.22
C ASN A 30 -8.14 3.52 11.84
N SER A 31 -8.38 2.40 11.16
CA SER A 31 -7.78 1.13 11.54
C SER A 31 -6.44 0.91 10.82
N ILE A 32 -5.41 0.54 11.59
CA ILE A 32 -4.12 0.07 11.05
C ILE A 32 -4.36 -1.03 10.01
N GLN A 33 -5.31 -1.94 10.22
CA GLN A 33 -5.61 -3.00 9.26
C GLN A 33 -6.10 -2.46 7.91
N ASN A 34 -6.89 -1.38 7.91
CA ASN A 34 -7.34 -0.77 6.67
C ASN A 34 -6.21 -0.02 5.95
N GLN A 35 -5.39 0.72 6.69
CA GLN A 35 -4.20 1.37 6.14
C GLN A 35 -3.25 0.37 5.48
N ARG A 36 -3.05 -0.80 6.10
CA ARG A 36 -2.26 -1.88 5.51
C ARG A 36 -2.84 -2.34 4.17
N LYS A 37 -4.16 -2.56 4.10
CA LYS A 37 -4.84 -2.97 2.85
C LYS A 37 -4.68 -1.93 1.75
N ILE A 38 -4.86 -0.65 2.07
CA ILE A 38 -4.72 0.47 1.13
C ILE A 38 -3.30 0.56 0.60
N LEU A 39 -2.30 0.50 1.49
CA LEU A 39 -0.89 0.58 1.11
C LEU A 39 -0.46 -0.62 0.26
N GLN A 40 -0.91 -1.82 0.62
CA GLN A 40 -0.61 -3.03 -0.15
C GLN A 40 -1.25 -2.98 -1.55
N LYS A 41 -2.49 -2.50 -1.65
CA LYS A 41 -3.16 -2.27 -2.95
C LYS A 41 -2.37 -1.27 -3.79
N ALA A 42 -2.01 -0.13 -3.23
CA ALA A 42 -1.25 0.91 -3.93
C ALA A 42 0.12 0.40 -4.41
N ALA A 43 0.81 -0.41 -3.60
CA ALA A 43 2.08 -1.01 -3.97
C ALA A 43 1.91 -1.99 -5.15
N LYS A 44 0.87 -2.83 -5.11
CA LYS A 44 0.55 -3.77 -6.20
C LYS A 44 0.17 -3.05 -7.49
N ASP A 45 -0.66 -2.00 -7.42
CA ASP A 45 -1.04 -1.18 -8.59
C ASP A 45 0.17 -0.49 -9.24
N LYS A 46 1.19 -0.15 -8.44
CA LYS A 46 2.47 0.40 -8.94
C LYS A 46 3.43 -0.65 -9.48
N GLY A 47 3.15 -1.94 -9.29
CA GLY A 47 3.99 -3.04 -9.77
C GLY A 47 5.06 -3.51 -8.78
N TYR A 48 4.97 -3.12 -7.50
CA TYR A 48 5.80 -3.73 -6.45
C TYR A 48 5.30 -5.15 -6.17
N THR A 49 6.21 -6.11 -6.27
CA THR A 49 5.90 -7.53 -6.08
C THR A 49 6.24 -8.02 -4.68
N ASP A 50 7.16 -7.32 -3.99
CA ASP A 50 7.63 -7.68 -2.67
C ASP A 50 7.39 -6.50 -1.71
N THR A 51 6.45 -6.68 -0.76
CA THR A 51 6.07 -5.63 0.20
C THR A 51 6.14 -6.16 1.61
N PHE A 52 6.78 -5.44 2.52
CA PHE A 52 6.77 -5.75 3.94
C PHE A 52 6.40 -4.52 4.76
N PHE A 53 5.86 -4.72 5.96
CA PHE A 53 5.51 -3.63 6.86
C PHE A 53 6.62 -3.42 7.88
N LEU A 54 7.01 -2.15 8.08
CA LEU A 54 7.91 -1.69 9.15
C LEU A 54 7.14 -1.41 10.44
#